data_AF-A0A953NHM5-F1
#
_entry.id   AF-A0A953NHM5-F1
#
_cell.length_a   1.000
_cell.length_b   1.000
_cell.length_c   1.000
_cell.angle_alpha   90.00
_cell.angle_beta   90.00
_cell.angle_gamma   90.00
#
_symmetry.space_group_name_H-M   'P 1'
#
loop_
_entity.id
_entity.type
_entity.pdbx_description
1 polymer ?
#
loop_
_entity_poly.entity_id
_entity_poly.type
_entity_poly.pdbx_seq_one_letter_code
_entity_poly.pdbx_strand_id
1 'polypeptide(L)'
;MNKNYYINYIAKKFERHFDIEFDKEILNYKLDFFAKHYSLNARTLLTKNDIIDKFENYEYVFVKHYEFIDENAVNEFMHFLKKVSEEYVNPTKIHMSTYINGIILYDEIKDEAVDIIKKFKLSKTFLFGIRGWFDTRLLAVGLNGQDIVCNREGKRVKKVYQITP
;
A
#
# COMPACT_ATOMS: atom_id res chain seq x y z
N MET A 1 17.87 2.52 -12.71
CA MET A 1 17.24 1.18 -12.76
C MET A 1 15.94 1.31 -13.52
N ASN A 2 15.50 0.31 -14.29
CA ASN A 2 14.25 0.44 -15.04
C ASN A 2 13.03 -0.05 -14.23
N LYS A 3 11.84 0.40 -14.64
CA LYS A 3 10.54 0.05 -14.04
C LYS A 3 10.37 -1.47 -13.86
N ASN A 4 10.59 -2.22 -14.94
CA ASN A 4 10.31 -3.67 -14.97
C ASN A 4 11.20 -4.44 -13.99
N TYR A 5 12.46 -4.03 -13.82
CA TYR A 5 13.34 -4.61 -12.83
C TYR A 5 12.82 -4.38 -11.40
N TYR A 6 12.40 -3.16 -11.08
CA TYR A 6 11.84 -2.85 -9.76
C TYR A 6 10.57 -3.66 -9.49
N ILE A 7 9.65 -3.71 -10.46
CA ILE A 7 8.40 -4.47 -10.37
C ILE A 7 8.68 -5.96 -10.14
N ASN A 8 9.64 -6.55 -10.87
CA ASN A 8 10.02 -7.95 -10.67
C ASN A 8 10.68 -8.19 -9.31
N TYR A 9 11.49 -7.23 -8.82
CA TYR A 9 12.09 -7.31 -7.49
C TYR A 9 11.02 -7.32 -6.38
N ILE A 10 10.04 -6.42 -6.44
CA ILE A 10 8.93 -6.44 -5.48
C ILE A 10 8.05 -7.67 -5.65
N ALA A 11 7.75 -8.11 -6.88
CA ALA A 11 6.92 -9.29 -7.11
C ALA A 11 7.49 -10.53 -6.40
N LYS A 12 8.80 -10.80 -6.55
CA LYS A 12 9.49 -11.89 -5.84
C LYS A 12 9.39 -11.81 -4.31
N LYS A 13 9.34 -10.60 -3.75
CA LYS A 13 9.20 -10.41 -2.29
C LYS A 13 7.78 -10.72 -1.80
N PHE A 14 6.78 -10.51 -2.65
CA PHE A 14 5.37 -10.65 -2.31
C PHE A 14 4.76 -12.00 -2.73
N GLU A 15 5.34 -12.70 -3.72
CA GLU A 15 4.76 -13.90 -4.38
C GLU A 15 4.38 -15.05 -3.44
N ARG A 16 5.04 -15.17 -2.27
CA ARG A 16 4.74 -16.25 -1.31
C ARG A 16 3.48 -16.01 -0.49
N HIS A 17 3.03 -14.76 -0.38
CA HIS A 17 1.96 -14.38 0.54
C HIS A 17 0.84 -13.57 -0.14
N PHE A 18 1.07 -13.07 -1.35
CA PHE A 18 0.13 -12.21 -2.05
C PHE A 18 -0.28 -12.83 -3.37
N ASP A 19 -1.54 -12.62 -3.73
CA ASP A 19 -2.01 -12.77 -5.10
C ASP A 19 -1.55 -11.53 -5.88
N ILE A 20 -0.81 -11.72 -6.97
CA ILE A 20 -0.19 -10.65 -7.76
C ILE A 20 -0.81 -10.61 -9.16
N GLU A 21 -1.12 -9.40 -9.62
CA GLU A 21 -1.62 -9.10 -10.96
C GLU A 21 -0.82 -7.92 -11.55
N PHE A 22 -0.39 -8.03 -12.81
CA PHE A 22 0.34 -6.98 -13.53
C PHE A 22 -0.58 -6.28 -14.51
N ASP A 23 -0.26 -5.02 -14.86
CA ASP A 23 -0.98 -4.22 -15.86
C ASP A 23 -2.51 -4.21 -15.65
N LYS A 24 -2.93 -4.09 -14.38
CA LYS A 24 -4.32 -4.21 -13.95
C LYS A 24 -5.03 -2.87 -13.97
N GLU A 25 -6.28 -2.87 -14.44
CA GLU A 25 -7.17 -1.71 -14.31
C GLU A 25 -8.11 -1.88 -13.11
N ILE A 26 -8.12 -0.92 -12.19
CA ILE A 26 -9.00 -0.87 -11.02
C ILE A 26 -9.67 0.50 -10.97
N LEU A 27 -11.00 0.55 -10.90
CA LEU A 27 -11.76 1.81 -10.87
C LEU A 27 -11.35 2.77 -12.02
N ASN A 28 -11.16 2.21 -13.22
CA ASN A 28 -10.68 2.89 -14.43
C ASN A 28 -9.27 3.52 -14.29
N TYR A 29 -8.47 3.01 -13.34
CA TYR A 29 -7.10 3.42 -13.11
C TYR A 29 -6.14 2.29 -13.48
N LYS A 30 -5.25 2.52 -14.45
CA LYS A 30 -4.27 1.52 -14.90
C LYS A 30 -3.08 1.49 -13.96
N LEU A 31 -2.79 0.33 -13.39
CA LEU A 31 -1.66 0.06 -12.49
C LEU A 31 -0.67 -0.86 -13.19
N ASP A 32 0.62 -0.66 -12.93
CA ASP A 32 1.66 -1.56 -13.44
C ASP A 32 1.75 -2.84 -12.60
N PHE A 33 1.40 -2.76 -11.31
CA PHE A 33 1.38 -3.90 -10.40
C PHE A 33 0.32 -3.71 -9.33
N PHE A 34 -0.43 -4.78 -9.06
CA PHE A 34 -1.38 -4.89 -7.97
C PHE A 34 -1.11 -6.18 -7.21
N ALA A 35 -1.15 -6.12 -5.88
CA ALA A 35 -1.08 -7.29 -5.04
C ALA A 35 -2.08 -7.20 -3.88
N LYS A 36 -2.66 -8.35 -3.50
CA LYS A 36 -3.55 -8.47 -2.35
C LYS A 36 -3.15 -9.62 -1.44
N HIS A 37 -3.27 -9.40 -0.14
CA HIS A 37 -3.07 -10.41 0.88
C HIS A 37 -4.23 -10.38 1.87
N TYR A 38 -4.64 -11.56 2.31
CA TYR A 38 -5.57 -11.77 3.39
C TYR A 38 -4.97 -12.74 4.40
N SER A 39 -5.09 -12.43 5.68
CA SER A 39 -4.81 -13.37 6.76
C SER A 39 -5.94 -13.41 7.78
N LEU A 40 -6.33 -14.63 8.15
CA LEU A 40 -7.19 -14.90 9.29
C LEU A 40 -6.33 -15.51 10.39
N ASN A 41 -6.19 -14.78 11.48
CA ASN A 41 -5.38 -15.21 12.62
C ASN A 41 -6.30 -15.55 13.80
N ALA A 42 -5.87 -16.50 14.62
CA ALA A 42 -6.53 -16.83 15.88
C ALA A 42 -5.55 -16.56 17.01
N ARG A 43 -6.00 -15.84 18.04
CA ARG A 43 -5.26 -15.70 19.29
C ARG A 43 -5.70 -16.80 20.22
N THR A 44 -4.71 -17.54 20.73
CA THR A 44 -4.93 -18.68 21.62
C THR A 44 -4.35 -18.41 23.01
N LEU A 45 -4.96 -18.97 24.06
CA LEU A 45 -4.48 -18.77 25.43
C LEU A 45 -3.23 -19.62 25.74
N LEU A 46 -3.33 -20.94 25.59
CA LEU A 46 -2.28 -21.90 25.97
C LEU A 46 -2.06 -22.97 24.89
N THR A 47 -3.13 -23.53 24.34
CA THR A 47 -3.07 -24.53 23.26
C THR A 47 -3.75 -24.02 21.98
N LYS A 48 -3.49 -24.67 20.83
CA LYS A 48 -4.16 -24.36 19.56
C LYS A 48 -5.70 -24.52 19.61
N ASN A 49 -6.21 -25.22 20.61
CA ASN A 49 -7.64 -25.44 20.82
C ASN A 49 -8.28 -24.36 21.69
N ASP A 50 -7.48 -23.56 22.43
CA ASP A 50 -7.97 -22.51 23.32
C ASP A 50 -8.08 -21.16 22.58
N ILE A 51 -8.87 -21.12 21.50
CA ILE A 51 -9.06 -19.91 20.70
C ILE A 51 -9.87 -18.87 21.49
N ILE A 52 -9.24 -17.74 21.82
CA ILE A 52 -9.86 -16.59 22.49
C ILE A 52 -10.67 -15.78 21.48
N ASP A 53 -10.04 -15.41 20.38
CA ASP A 53 -10.66 -14.65 19.30
C ASP A 53 -9.92 -14.83 17.98
N LYS A 54 -10.59 -14.43 16.90
CA LYS A 54 -10.06 -14.44 15.55
C LYS A 54 -10.07 -13.03 15.00
N PHE A 55 -9.12 -12.72 14.13
CA PHE A 55 -9.04 -11.43 13.50
C PHE A 55 -8.52 -11.50 12.07
N GLU A 56 -9.07 -10.61 11.24
CA GLU A 56 -8.75 -10.47 9.83
C GLU A 56 -7.82 -9.29 9.60
N ASN A 57 -6.78 -9.52 8.79
CA ASN A 57 -5.98 -8.44 8.24
C ASN A 57 -5.98 -8.53 6.71
N TYR A 58 -6.11 -7.36 6.09
CA TYR A 58 -6.04 -7.19 4.65
C TYR A 58 -4.86 -6.28 4.31
N GLU A 59 -4.16 -6.59 3.22
CA GLU A 59 -3.13 -5.72 2.69
C GLU A 59 -3.24 -5.66 1.17
N TYR A 60 -3.28 -4.43 0.65
CA TYR A 60 -3.35 -4.15 -0.77
C TYR A 60 -2.15 -3.29 -1.17
N VAL A 61 -1.56 -3.60 -2.31
CA VAL A 61 -0.42 -2.88 -2.87
C VAL A 61 -0.78 -2.44 -4.27
N PHE A 62 -0.72 -1.14 -4.51
CA PHE A 62 -1.03 -0.50 -5.78
C PHE A 62 0.24 0.20 -6.27
N VAL A 63 0.79 -0.22 -7.40
CA VAL A 63 2.01 0.35 -7.96
C VAL A 63 1.70 1.01 -9.29
N LYS A 64 2.15 2.25 -9.45
CA LYS A 64 2.06 3.01 -10.69
C LYS A 64 3.39 3.68 -11.00
N HIS A 65 3.88 3.53 -12.23
CA HIS A 65 5.02 4.27 -12.75
C HIS A 65 4.58 5.54 -13.48
N TYR A 66 5.40 6.59 -13.29
CA TYR A 66 5.32 7.85 -13.99
C TYR A 66 6.73 8.22 -14.44
N GLU A 67 6.89 8.66 -15.69
CA GLU A 67 8.16 9.26 -16.12
C GLU A 67 8.43 10.56 -15.36
N PHE A 68 7.37 11.34 -15.15
CA PHE A 68 7.44 12.63 -14.46
C PHE A 68 6.27 12.81 -13.50
N ILE A 69 6.54 13.31 -12.29
CA ILE A 69 5.52 13.59 -11.28
C ILE A 69 5.48 15.05 -10.88
N ASP A 70 4.30 15.63 -11.06
CA ASP A 70 3.91 16.93 -10.57
C ASP A 70 2.73 16.82 -9.56
N GLU A 71 2.24 17.98 -9.14
CA GLU A 71 1.08 18.10 -8.25
C GLU A 71 -0.18 17.39 -8.79
N ASN A 72 -0.44 17.45 -10.10
CA ASN A 72 -1.64 16.85 -10.68
C ASN A 72 -1.57 15.32 -10.62
N ALA A 73 -0.43 14.74 -11.02
CA ALA A 73 -0.23 13.31 -11.02
C ALA A 73 -0.34 12.71 -9.61
N VAL A 74 0.27 13.35 -8.60
CA VAL A 74 0.17 12.87 -7.21
C VAL A 74 -1.24 12.99 -6.66
N ASN A 75 -1.95 14.09 -6.95
CA ASN A 75 -3.33 14.29 -6.50
C ASN A 75 -4.28 13.28 -7.14
N GLU A 76 -4.08 12.96 -8.42
CA GLU A 76 -4.85 11.93 -9.12
C GLU A 76 -4.64 10.55 -8.46
N PHE A 77 -3.38 10.17 -8.18
CA PHE A 77 -3.09 8.91 -7.51
C PHE A 77 -3.66 8.87 -6.08
N MET A 78 -3.55 9.96 -5.32
CA MET A 78 -4.14 10.06 -3.98
C MET A 78 -5.67 9.96 -4.00
N HIS A 79 -6.32 10.54 -5.01
CA HIS A 79 -7.76 10.40 -5.21
C HIS A 79 -8.15 8.96 -5.55
N PHE A 80 -7.36 8.29 -6.38
CA PHE A 80 -7.51 6.85 -6.62
C PHE A 80 -7.38 6.05 -5.32
N LEU A 81 -6.34 6.30 -4.50
CA LEU A 81 -6.15 5.64 -3.21
C LEU A 81 -7.33 5.85 -2.24
N LYS A 82 -7.93 7.05 -2.26
CA LYS A 82 -9.15 7.33 -1.52
C LYS A 82 -10.31 6.46 -2.00
N LYS A 83 -10.57 6.40 -3.31
CA LYS A 83 -11.65 5.57 -3.87
C LYS A 83 -11.47 4.08 -3.58
N VAL A 84 -10.26 3.52 -3.74
CA VAL A 84 -10.03 2.11 -3.39
C VAL A 84 -10.16 1.87 -1.89
N SER A 85 -9.83 2.84 -1.03
CA SER A 85 -10.09 2.71 0.40
C SER A 85 -11.58 2.64 0.73
N GLU A 86 -12.43 3.34 -0.03
CA GLU A 86 -13.88 3.30 0.13
C GLU A 86 -14.47 1.98 -0.37
N GLU A 87 -13.92 1.41 -1.45
CA GLU A 87 -14.39 0.16 -2.07
C GLU A 87 -13.87 -1.09 -1.33
N TYR A 88 -12.59 -1.12 -0.94
CA TYR A 88 -11.91 -2.34 -0.49
C TYR A 88 -11.91 -2.48 1.04
N VAL A 89 -12.08 -1.38 1.79
CA VAL A 89 -12.10 -1.42 3.25
C VAL A 89 -13.52 -1.65 3.75
N ASN A 90 -13.92 -2.92 3.82
CA ASN A 90 -15.21 -3.33 4.37
C ASN A 90 -15.01 -4.06 5.72
N PRO A 91 -15.00 -3.35 6.86
CA PRO A 91 -14.67 -3.93 8.15
C PRO A 91 -15.76 -4.89 8.64
N THR A 92 -15.43 -6.18 8.68
CA THR A 92 -16.25 -7.23 9.30
C THR A 92 -16.24 -7.10 10.83
N LYS A 93 -16.99 -7.97 11.54
CA LYS A 93 -16.99 -7.98 13.02
C LYS A 93 -15.62 -8.34 13.62
N ILE A 94 -14.78 -9.04 12.87
CA ILE A 94 -13.45 -9.50 13.30
C ILE A 94 -12.33 -8.79 12.52
N HIS A 95 -12.65 -7.75 11.76
CA HIS A 95 -11.66 -6.95 11.06
C HIS A 95 -10.77 -6.23 12.07
N MET A 96 -9.46 -6.45 11.96
CA MET A 96 -8.45 -5.80 12.78
C MET A 96 -7.76 -4.68 12.03
N SER A 97 -7.24 -4.96 10.82
CA SER A 97 -6.57 -3.93 10.05
C SER A 97 -6.68 -4.13 8.54
N THR A 98 -6.73 -3.01 7.83
CA THR A 98 -6.47 -2.97 6.39
C THR A 98 -5.33 -2.01 6.09
N TYR A 99 -4.35 -2.44 5.32
CA TYR A 99 -3.29 -1.57 4.82
C TYR A 99 -3.43 -1.33 3.31
N ILE A 100 -3.50 -0.05 2.94
CA ILE A 100 -3.47 0.40 1.55
C ILE A 100 -2.06 0.94 1.29
N ASN A 101 -1.23 0.19 0.55
CA ASN A 101 0.09 0.63 0.13
C ASN A 101 0.00 1.23 -1.28
N GLY A 102 0.10 2.55 -1.38
CA GLY A 102 0.22 3.25 -2.66
C GLY A 102 1.69 3.49 -2.98
N ILE A 103 2.18 2.88 -4.05
CA ILE A 103 3.58 2.97 -4.47
C ILE A 103 3.65 3.65 -5.83
N ILE A 104 4.29 4.80 -5.82
CA ILE A 104 4.60 5.56 -7.01
C ILE A 104 6.04 5.21 -7.40
N LEU A 105 6.27 4.75 -8.63
CA LEU A 105 7.60 4.68 -9.22
C LEU A 105 7.80 5.90 -10.09
N TYR A 106 8.95 6.55 -9.99
CA TYR A 106 9.20 7.76 -10.77
C TYR A 106 10.62 7.86 -11.29
N ASP A 107 10.80 8.48 -12.45
CA ASP A 107 12.10 8.83 -13.00
C ASP A 107 12.53 10.24 -12.56
N GLU A 108 11.58 11.18 -12.59
CA GLU A 108 11.71 12.56 -12.11
C GLU A 108 10.50 13.02 -11.28
N ILE A 109 10.74 13.87 -10.27
CA ILE A 109 9.71 14.39 -9.37
C ILE A 109 9.93 15.88 -9.10
N LYS A 110 8.85 16.66 -9.11
CA LYS A 110 8.88 18.06 -8.68
C LYS A 110 8.79 18.21 -7.15
N ASP A 111 9.38 19.28 -6.63
CA ASP A 111 9.37 19.58 -5.19
C ASP A 111 7.96 19.72 -4.61
N GLU A 112 7.00 20.28 -5.36
CA GLU A 112 5.62 20.41 -4.89
C GLU A 112 4.96 19.04 -4.65
N ALA A 113 5.25 18.06 -5.52
CA ALA A 113 4.75 16.70 -5.36
C ALA A 113 5.35 16.01 -4.12
N VAL A 114 6.64 16.24 -3.84
CA VAL A 114 7.31 15.74 -2.63
C VAL A 114 6.59 16.22 -1.37
N ASP A 115 6.23 17.50 -1.32
CA ASP A 115 5.53 18.10 -0.20
C ASP A 115 4.11 17.56 -0.03
N ILE A 116 3.39 17.34 -1.13
CA ILE A 116 2.05 16.74 -1.11
C ILE A 116 2.11 15.31 -0.57
N ILE A 117 3.05 14.48 -1.05
CA ILE A 117 3.24 13.10 -0.59
C ILE A 117 3.50 13.07 0.92
N LYS A 118 4.40 13.93 1.43
CA LYS A 118 4.75 13.98 2.85
C LYS A 118 3.55 14.37 3.73
N LYS A 119 2.68 15.25 3.25
CA LYS A 119 1.50 15.78 3.97
C LYS A 119 0.30 14.84 3.89
N PHE A 120 0.26 13.90 2.95
CA PHE A 120 -0.87 13.01 2.73
C PHE A 120 -1.24 12.17 3.96
N LYS A 121 -2.53 12.20 4.31
CA LYS A 121 -3.12 11.42 5.41
C LYS A 121 -4.46 10.85 4.95
N LEU A 122 -4.56 9.53 4.99
CA LEU A 122 -5.79 8.81 4.72
C LEU A 122 -5.82 7.56 5.60
N SER A 123 -6.54 7.66 6.71
CA SER A 123 -6.71 6.59 7.70
C SER A 123 -8.08 6.75 8.36
N LYS A 124 -8.64 5.64 8.86
CA LYS A 124 -9.90 5.65 9.61
C LYS A 124 -9.92 4.53 10.63
N THR A 125 -10.40 4.81 11.83
CA THR A 125 -10.76 3.80 12.81
C THR A 125 -12.27 3.53 12.73
N PHE A 126 -12.67 2.29 12.97
CA PHE A 126 -14.07 1.88 12.91
C PHE A 126 -14.59 1.53 14.30
N LEU A 127 -15.76 2.09 14.65
CA LEU A 127 -16.40 1.89 15.95
C LEU A 127 -15.43 2.14 17.12
N PHE A 128 -14.80 3.32 17.13
CA PHE A 128 -13.76 3.71 18.10
C PHE A 128 -12.57 2.73 18.20
N GLY A 129 -12.28 1.99 17.11
CA GLY A 129 -11.20 1.00 17.03
C GLY A 129 -11.65 -0.43 17.34
N ILE A 130 -12.88 -0.64 17.82
CA ILE A 130 -13.41 -1.99 18.12
C ILE A 130 -13.51 -2.84 16.86
N ARG A 131 -13.78 -2.23 15.69
CA ARG A 131 -13.80 -2.91 14.38
C ARG A 131 -12.54 -2.64 13.57
N GLY A 132 -11.44 -2.42 14.27
CA GLY A 132 -10.15 -2.19 13.65
C GLY A 132 -10.03 -0.82 12.98
N TRP A 133 -9.07 -0.73 12.07
CA TRP A 133 -8.74 0.51 11.35
C TRP A 133 -8.21 0.21 9.95
N PHE A 134 -8.10 1.25 9.12
CA PHE A 134 -7.23 1.19 7.96
C PHE A 134 -6.25 2.37 7.94
N ASP A 135 -5.08 2.13 7.35
CA ASP A 135 -4.06 3.14 7.11
C ASP A 135 -3.59 3.10 5.67
N THR A 136 -3.39 4.28 5.08
CA THR A 136 -2.79 4.42 3.76
C THR A 136 -1.31 4.82 3.88
N ARG A 137 -0.45 3.96 3.34
CA ARG A 137 1.00 4.12 3.27
C ARG A 137 1.37 4.52 1.86
N LEU A 138 1.66 5.80 1.67
CA LEU A 138 2.06 6.34 0.36
C LEU A 138 3.58 6.47 0.30
N LEU A 139 4.19 5.87 -0.71
CA LEU A 139 5.61 5.95 -1.00
C LEU A 139 5.81 6.32 -2.47
N ALA A 140 6.76 7.19 -2.75
CA ALA A 140 7.31 7.41 -4.06
C ALA A 140 8.76 6.94 -4.06
N VAL A 141 9.10 6.09 -5.03
CA VAL A 141 10.39 5.40 -5.15
C VAL A 141 11.05 5.81 -6.46
N GLY A 142 12.18 6.50 -6.35
CA GLY A 142 12.95 6.93 -7.51
C GLY A 142 13.68 5.76 -8.17
N LEU A 143 13.51 5.61 -9.48
CA LEU A 143 14.17 4.55 -10.26
C LEU A 143 15.64 4.88 -10.60
N ASN A 144 16.03 6.14 -10.53
CA ASN A 144 17.38 6.63 -10.88
C ASN A 144 18.35 6.72 -9.68
N GLY A 145 18.12 5.92 -8.63
CA GLY A 145 18.93 5.98 -7.40
C GLY A 145 18.58 7.16 -6.48
N GLN A 146 17.45 7.81 -6.73
CA GLN A 146 16.90 8.85 -5.87
C GLN A 146 16.22 8.26 -4.63
N ASP A 147 16.11 9.09 -3.59
CA ASP A 147 15.56 8.69 -2.29
C ASP A 147 14.06 8.35 -2.34
N ILE A 148 13.63 7.51 -1.40
CA ILE A 148 12.20 7.23 -1.19
C ILE A 148 11.56 8.37 -0.39
N VAL A 149 10.58 9.03 -1.01
CA VAL A 149 9.69 10.00 -0.37
C VAL A 149 8.45 9.27 0.13
N CYS A 150 7.96 9.59 1.33
CA CYS A 150 6.77 8.93 1.85
C CYS A 150 6.00 9.78 2.85
N ASN A 151 4.73 9.47 3.01
CA ASN A 151 3.92 10.01 4.09
C ASN A 151 4.32 9.39 5.44
N ARG A 152 3.72 9.88 6.53
CA ARG A 152 4.04 9.41 7.90
C ARG A 152 3.91 7.89 8.05
N GLU A 153 2.83 7.28 7.55
CA GLU A 153 2.62 5.84 7.67
C GLU A 153 3.51 5.03 6.72
N GLY A 154 3.85 5.58 5.55
CA GLY A 154 4.79 4.98 4.59
C GLY A 154 6.19 4.76 5.17
N LYS A 155 6.63 5.59 6.13
CA LYS A 155 7.90 5.40 6.85
C LYS A 155 8.01 4.01 7.50
N ARG A 156 6.90 3.43 7.96
CA ARG A 156 6.86 2.12 8.62
C ARG A 156 7.24 0.97 7.68
N VAL A 157 7.02 1.14 6.38
CA VAL A 157 7.28 0.13 5.34
C VAL A 157 8.38 0.54 4.38
N LYS A 158 9.09 1.65 4.63
CA LYS A 158 10.18 2.15 3.75
C LYS A 158 11.18 1.05 3.39
N LYS A 159 11.61 0.24 4.36
CA LYS A 159 12.55 -0.88 4.14
C LYS A 159 11.99 -2.00 3.26
N VAL A 160 10.65 -2.14 3.18
CA VAL A 160 10.02 -3.14 2.32
C VAL A 160 10.23 -2.78 0.85
N TYR A 161 10.09 -1.49 0.52
CA TYR A 161 10.14 -0.95 -0.84
C TYR A 161 11.51 -0.39 -1.23
N GLN A 162 12.46 -0.39 -0.29
CA GLN A 162 13.86 -0.07 -0.58
C GLN A 162 14.53 -1.28 -1.22
N ILE A 163 15.25 -1.03 -2.31
CA ILE A 163 16.17 -2.03 -2.87
C ILE A 163 17.35 -2.17 -1.93
N THR A 164 17.61 -3.40 -1.53
CA THR A 164 18.83 -3.76 -0.82
C THR A 164 19.81 -4.31 -1.85
N PRO A 165 21.06 -3.82 -1.90
CA PRO A 165 22.12 -4.40 -2.74
C PRO A 165 22.36 -5.89 -2.43
#